data_AF-A0A0J8UD34-F1
#
_entry.id   AF-A0A0J8UD34-F1
#
_cell.length_a   1.000
_cell.length_b   1.000
_cell.length_c   1.000
_cell.angle_alpha   90.00
_cell.angle_beta   90.00
_cell.angle_gamma   90.00
#
_symmetry.space_group_name_H-M   'P 1'
#
loop_
_entity.id
_entity.type
_entity.pdbx_description
1 polymer ?
#
loop_
_entity_poly.entity_id
_entity_poly.type
_entity_poly.pdbx_seq_one_letter_code
_entity_poly.pdbx_strand_id
1 'polypeptide(L)'
;MSNREWVVHPNRSELGPDEPGRNGHFRPMGRLRRRRKIPTENKCLARVELPDSLSELTDEDGSRTFGGYDWLFVVGAARTFARIHTDVEVPLPFGFKDRGVWWWWDGTTTEESILDGPDAVSYVEEYFYRLFPGMAVTVADGRVVATPDEP
;
A
#
# COMPACT_ATOMS: atom_id res chain seq x y z
N MET A 1 -3.97 35.52 42.19
CA MET A 1 -3.68 34.55 41.12
C MET A 1 -4.09 33.18 41.64
N SER A 2 -5.18 32.59 41.14
CA SER A 2 -5.65 31.28 41.64
C SER A 2 -4.74 30.18 41.10
N ASN A 3 -4.09 29.43 41.98
CA ASN A 3 -3.31 28.24 41.64
C ASN A 3 -4.27 27.22 40.99
N ARG A 4 -4.17 27.03 39.67
CA ARG A 4 -4.88 25.95 38.98
C ARG A 4 -4.13 24.65 39.27
N GLU A 5 -4.63 23.92 40.25
CA GLU A 5 -4.15 22.58 40.57
C GLU A 5 -4.55 21.64 39.42
N TRP A 6 -3.56 21.10 38.71
CA TRP A 6 -3.79 20.15 37.63
C TRP A 6 -3.95 18.76 38.25
N VAL A 7 -5.17 18.22 38.24
CA VAL A 7 -5.41 16.83 38.61
C VAL A 7 -5.04 15.95 37.42
N VAL A 8 -3.89 15.29 37.47
CA VAL A 8 -3.47 14.29 36.48
C VAL A 8 -4.23 13.00 36.77
N HIS A 9 -5.11 12.59 35.86
CA HIS A 9 -5.79 11.30 35.97
C HIS A 9 -4.77 10.15 35.93
N PRO A 10 -4.95 9.09 36.75
CA PRO A 10 -4.03 7.97 36.78
C PRO A 10 -3.88 7.37 35.37
N ASN A 11 -2.63 7.15 34.99
CA ASN A 11 -2.27 6.67 33.66
C ASN A 11 -2.96 5.32 33.41
N ARG A 12 -3.77 5.25 32.36
CA ARG A 12 -4.41 4.00 31.85
C ARG A 12 -3.41 2.84 31.67
N SER A 13 -2.13 3.16 31.56
CA SER A 13 -1.03 2.25 31.24
C SER A 13 -0.22 1.83 32.49
N GLU A 14 -0.54 2.36 33.67
CA GLU A 14 0.17 2.02 34.91
C GLU A 14 -0.14 0.57 35.31
N LEU A 15 0.90 -0.22 35.54
CA LEU A 15 0.76 -1.62 35.91
C LEU A 15 0.27 -1.69 37.36
N GLY A 16 -1.01 -2.03 37.52
CA GLY A 16 -1.65 -2.25 38.82
C GLY A 16 -2.01 -3.71 39.05
N PRO A 17 -2.34 -4.08 40.29
CA PRO A 17 -2.93 -5.38 40.59
C PRO A 17 -4.28 -5.55 39.87
N ASP A 18 -4.60 -6.80 39.51
CA ASP A 18 -5.83 -7.16 38.78
C ASP A 18 -7.05 -7.05 39.71
N GLU A 19 -7.91 -6.06 39.46
CA GLU A 19 -9.13 -5.79 40.24
C GLU A 19 -10.37 -5.77 39.33
N PRO A 20 -11.52 -6.27 39.79
CA PRO A 20 -12.77 -6.24 39.01
C PRO A 20 -13.15 -4.82 38.59
N GLY A 21 -13.19 -4.54 37.29
CA GLY A 21 -13.52 -3.22 36.72
C GLY A 21 -12.33 -2.42 36.16
N ARG A 22 -11.09 -2.92 36.25
CA ARG A 22 -9.91 -2.37 35.58
C ARG A 22 -9.59 -3.12 34.30
N ASN A 23 -10.33 -2.84 33.23
CA ASN A 23 -10.28 -3.57 31.96
C ASN A 23 -9.01 -3.28 31.11
N GLY A 24 -7.95 -2.68 31.69
CA GLY A 24 -6.74 -2.26 30.99
C GLY A 24 -5.62 -3.30 30.94
N HIS A 25 -5.75 -4.44 31.62
CA HIS A 25 -4.65 -5.38 31.86
C HIS A 25 -4.58 -6.57 30.89
N PHE A 26 -5.49 -6.65 29.92
CA PHE A 26 -5.48 -7.74 28.94
C PHE A 26 -4.34 -7.57 27.93
N ARG A 27 -3.24 -8.30 28.12
CA ARG A 27 -2.31 -8.62 27.04
C ARG A 27 -2.79 -9.92 26.38
N PRO A 28 -2.87 -10.00 25.03
CA PRO A 28 -3.06 -11.27 24.38
C PRO A 28 -1.84 -12.17 24.67
N MET A 29 -2.01 -13.21 25.48
CA MET A 29 -1.08 -14.34 25.53
C MET A 29 -1.52 -15.38 24.50
N GLY A 30 -0.66 -15.62 23.50
CA GLY A 30 -0.83 -16.67 22.50
C GLY A 30 -1.40 -16.12 21.19
N ARG A 31 -0.91 -16.49 20.00
CA ARG A 31 -0.27 -17.74 19.59
C ARG A 31 0.96 -17.37 18.74
N LEU A 32 2.05 -18.15 18.79
CA LEU A 32 2.94 -18.23 17.64
C LEU A 32 2.09 -18.75 16.48
N ARG A 33 1.51 -17.83 15.70
CA ARG A 33 1.05 -18.17 14.35
C ARG A 33 2.29 -18.77 13.71
N ARG A 34 2.26 -20.07 13.40
CA ARG A 34 3.17 -20.63 12.40
C ARG A 34 3.02 -19.67 11.21
N ARG A 35 4.00 -18.79 11.02
CA ARG A 35 4.06 -17.96 9.83
C ARG A 35 4.09 -18.99 8.72
N ARG A 36 2.97 -19.15 8.00
CA ARG A 36 3.01 -19.71 6.65
C ARG A 36 4.18 -18.98 6.00
N LYS A 37 5.18 -19.70 5.49
CA LYS A 37 6.19 -19.10 4.62
C LYS A 37 5.40 -18.61 3.40
N ILE A 38 4.88 -17.40 3.50
CA ILE A 38 4.33 -16.68 2.36
C ILE A 38 5.55 -16.53 1.45
N PRO A 39 5.50 -17.00 0.19
CA PRO A 39 6.60 -16.80 -0.76
C PRO A 39 7.01 -15.33 -0.67
N THR A 40 8.29 -15.04 -0.41
CA THR A 40 8.74 -13.67 -0.12
C THR A 40 8.87 -12.82 -1.39
N GLU A 41 8.59 -13.41 -2.55
CA GLU A 41 8.83 -12.81 -3.85
C GLU A 41 7.69 -11.85 -4.22
N ASN A 42 8.07 -10.63 -4.57
CA ASN A 42 7.14 -9.63 -5.10
C ASN A 42 6.52 -10.16 -6.39
N LYS A 43 5.18 -10.21 -6.43
CA LYS A 43 4.42 -10.67 -7.60
C LYS A 43 3.99 -9.54 -8.51
N CYS A 44 3.86 -8.33 -7.99
CA CYS A 44 3.52 -7.14 -8.74
C CYS A 44 4.73 -6.21 -8.71
N LEU A 45 5.24 -5.84 -9.88
CA LEU A 45 6.39 -4.94 -10.03
C LEU A 45 6.04 -3.82 -10.99
N ALA A 46 6.34 -2.58 -10.60
CA ALA A 46 6.31 -1.42 -11.47
C ALA A 46 7.66 -0.70 -11.39
N ARG A 47 8.29 -0.50 -12.53
CA ARG A 47 9.58 0.17 -12.68
C ARG A 47 9.37 1.48 -13.42
N VAL A 48 9.95 2.56 -12.92
CA VAL A 48 9.85 3.90 -13.51
C VAL A 48 11.25 4.46 -13.74
N GLU A 49 11.59 4.87 -14.94
CA GLU A 49 12.84 5.60 -15.21
C GLU A 49 12.70 7.04 -14.73
N LEU A 50 13.53 7.45 -13.76
CA LEU A 50 13.45 8.79 -13.19
C LEU A 50 14.41 9.75 -13.90
N PRO A 51 14.08 11.05 -13.96
CA PRO A 51 15.00 12.07 -14.45
C PRO A 51 16.21 12.22 -13.53
N ASP A 52 17.33 12.72 -14.08
CA ASP A 52 18.58 12.95 -13.35
C ASP A 52 18.42 13.78 -12.07
N SER A 53 17.45 14.69 -12.03
CA SER A 53 17.12 15.49 -10.85
C SER A 53 16.69 14.67 -9.64
N LEU A 54 16.28 13.42 -9.84
CA LEU A 54 15.87 12.46 -8.81
C LEU A 54 16.82 11.26 -8.72
N SER A 55 18.03 11.35 -9.28
CA SER A 55 19.03 10.27 -9.28
C SER A 55 19.39 9.77 -7.87
N GLU A 56 19.31 10.60 -6.84
CA GLU A 56 19.53 10.14 -5.45
C GLU A 56 18.44 9.17 -4.93
N LEU A 57 17.31 9.11 -5.62
CA LEU A 57 16.17 8.25 -5.27
C LEU A 57 16.09 6.99 -6.14
N THR A 58 16.95 6.86 -7.15
CA THR A 58 16.94 5.72 -8.06
C THR A 58 17.69 4.52 -7.50
N ASP A 59 17.34 3.36 -8.03
CA ASP A 59 18.14 2.14 -8.02
C ASP A 59 19.43 2.37 -8.86
N GLU A 60 20.35 1.41 -8.84
CA GLU A 60 21.68 1.53 -9.49
C GLU A 60 21.63 1.80 -11.00
N ASP A 61 20.51 1.47 -11.64
CA ASP A 61 20.28 1.60 -13.08
C ASP A 61 19.48 2.84 -13.48
N GLY A 62 19.28 3.79 -12.55
CA GLY A 62 18.55 5.03 -12.81
C GLY A 62 17.02 4.88 -12.80
N SER A 63 16.51 3.68 -12.49
CA SER A 63 15.07 3.44 -12.34
C SER A 63 14.65 3.45 -10.88
N ARG A 64 13.35 3.48 -10.62
CA ARG A 64 12.77 3.23 -9.30
C ARG A 64 11.80 2.08 -9.39
N THR A 65 12.07 1.02 -8.63
CA THR A 65 11.21 -0.16 -8.60
C THR A 65 10.26 -0.17 -7.41
N PHE A 66 8.96 -0.27 -7.67
CA PHE A 66 7.90 -0.50 -6.69
C PHE A 66 7.46 -1.96 -6.78
N GLY A 67 7.63 -2.71 -5.68
CA GLY A 67 7.31 -4.13 -5.65
C GLY A 67 6.47 -4.55 -4.47
N GLY A 68 5.54 -5.48 -4.70
CA GLY A 68 4.67 -6.03 -3.67
C GLY A 68 3.93 -7.28 -4.12
N TYR A 69 3.01 -7.77 -3.28
CA TYR A 69 2.20 -8.94 -3.60
C TYR A 69 0.92 -8.62 -4.38
N ASP A 70 0.48 -7.37 -4.31
CA ASP A 70 -0.76 -6.88 -4.92
C ASP A 70 -0.58 -5.46 -5.47
N TRP A 71 -1.40 -5.12 -6.47
CA TRP A 71 -1.34 -3.83 -7.14
C TRP A 71 -1.75 -2.66 -6.25
N LEU A 72 -2.64 -2.85 -5.27
CA LEU A 72 -3.03 -1.75 -4.36
C LEU A 72 -1.83 -1.26 -3.55
N PHE A 73 -1.01 -2.17 -3.06
CA PHE A 73 0.22 -1.83 -2.36
C PHE A 73 1.22 -1.11 -3.28
N VAL A 74 1.50 -1.68 -4.46
CA VAL A 74 2.47 -1.12 -5.42
C VAL A 74 2.06 0.28 -5.84
N VAL A 75 0.80 0.47 -6.23
CA VAL A 75 0.28 1.76 -6.66
C VAL A 75 0.22 2.76 -5.50
N GLY A 76 -0.15 2.31 -4.28
CA GLY A 76 -0.15 3.16 -3.09
C GLY A 76 1.24 3.69 -2.73
N ALA A 77 2.26 2.84 -2.84
CA ALA A 77 3.66 3.22 -2.62
C ALA A 77 4.14 4.22 -3.69
N ALA A 78 3.88 3.93 -4.97
CA ALA A 78 4.21 4.82 -6.07
C ALA A 78 3.52 6.19 -5.94
N ARG A 79 2.23 6.19 -5.58
CA ARG A 79 1.45 7.42 -5.38
C ARG A 79 2.04 8.28 -4.26
N THR A 80 2.45 7.63 -3.17
CA THR A 80 3.09 8.32 -2.04
C THR A 80 4.43 8.91 -2.46
N PHE A 81 5.22 8.16 -3.24
CA PHE A 81 6.49 8.62 -3.77
C PHE A 81 6.31 9.86 -4.66
N ALA A 82 5.42 9.82 -5.64
CA ALA A 82 5.14 10.95 -6.52
C ALA A 82 4.73 12.19 -5.72
N ARG A 83 3.81 12.04 -4.75
CA ARG A 83 3.37 13.15 -3.89
C ARG A 83 4.51 13.82 -3.11
N ILE A 84 5.55 13.08 -2.74
CA ILE A 84 6.63 13.59 -1.88
C ILE A 84 7.79 14.13 -2.71
N HIS A 85 8.08 13.50 -3.86
CA HIS A 85 9.33 13.69 -4.58
C HIS A 85 9.17 14.29 -5.98
N THR A 86 7.95 14.48 -6.46
CA THR A 86 7.70 15.10 -7.76
C THR A 86 6.71 16.27 -7.62
N ASP A 87 6.71 17.16 -8.60
CA ASP A 87 5.76 18.29 -8.68
C ASP A 87 4.48 17.92 -9.46
N VAL A 88 4.21 16.63 -9.63
CA VAL A 88 3.06 16.14 -10.40
C VAL A 88 1.78 16.32 -9.58
N GLU A 89 0.72 16.81 -10.22
CA GLU A 89 -0.62 16.74 -9.64
C GLU A 89 -1.04 15.28 -9.49
N VAL A 90 -0.98 14.78 -8.26
CA VAL A 90 -1.23 13.37 -8.00
C VAL A 90 -2.70 13.04 -8.28
N PRO A 91 -2.99 12.05 -9.14
CA PRO A 91 -4.37 11.65 -9.45
C PRO A 91 -5.13 11.18 -8.21
N LEU A 92 -6.45 11.04 -8.38
CA LEU A 92 -7.33 10.44 -7.38
C LEU A 92 -6.78 9.10 -6.88
N PRO A 93 -7.12 8.68 -5.65
CA PRO A 93 -6.74 7.36 -5.16
C PRO A 93 -7.04 6.28 -6.19
N PHE A 94 -6.08 5.38 -6.41
CA PHE A 94 -6.14 4.36 -7.46
C PHE A 94 -7.44 3.55 -7.44
N GLY A 95 -7.80 3.07 -6.26
CA GLY A 95 -9.12 2.53 -6.02
C GLY A 95 -9.34 2.25 -4.54
N PHE A 96 -10.60 2.29 -4.12
CA PHE A 96 -11.00 1.93 -2.77
C PHE A 96 -12.38 1.29 -2.79
N LYS A 97 -12.66 0.48 -1.76
CA LYS A 97 -13.95 -0.18 -1.60
C LYS A 97 -14.77 0.57 -0.56
N ASP A 98 -15.96 1.02 -0.96
CA ASP A 98 -16.95 1.60 -0.06
C ASP A 98 -18.31 0.92 -0.24
N ARG A 99 -18.95 0.53 0.87
CA ARG A 99 -20.26 -0.15 0.89
C ARG A 99 -20.39 -1.33 -0.09
N GLY A 100 -19.31 -2.07 -0.30
CA GLY A 100 -19.32 -3.24 -1.19
C GLY A 100 -18.98 -2.94 -2.65
N VAL A 101 -18.88 -1.67 -3.04
CA VAL A 101 -18.59 -1.22 -4.41
C VAL A 101 -17.16 -0.69 -4.47
N TRP A 102 -16.44 -1.04 -5.53
CA TRP A 102 -15.15 -0.45 -5.84
C TRP A 102 -15.34 0.87 -6.58
N TRP A 103 -14.57 1.87 -6.15
CA TRP A 103 -14.45 3.17 -6.78
C TRP A 103 -13.02 3.31 -7.30
N TRP A 104 -12.88 3.73 -8.55
CA TRP A 104 -11.57 3.80 -9.20
C TRP A 104 -11.17 5.22 -9.57
N TRP A 105 -9.88 5.39 -9.85
CA TRP A 105 -9.27 6.69 -10.16
C TRP A 105 -9.83 7.37 -11.41
N ASP A 106 -10.36 6.60 -12.35
CA ASP A 106 -10.98 7.08 -13.58
C ASP A 106 -12.45 7.49 -13.41
N GLY A 107 -12.98 7.39 -12.19
CA GLY A 107 -14.37 7.70 -11.85
C GLY A 107 -15.35 6.54 -12.10
N THR A 108 -14.89 5.39 -12.58
CA THR A 108 -15.71 4.20 -12.73
C THR A 108 -15.94 3.49 -11.39
N THR A 109 -16.98 2.65 -11.37
CA THR A 109 -17.31 1.82 -10.22
C THR A 109 -17.62 0.39 -10.65
N THR A 110 -17.20 -0.59 -9.86
CA THR A 110 -17.42 -2.02 -10.14
C THR A 110 -17.81 -2.78 -8.88
N GLU A 111 -18.53 -3.90 -9.02
CA GLU A 111 -18.84 -4.79 -7.90
C GLU A 111 -17.61 -5.62 -7.48
N GLU A 112 -16.86 -6.10 -8.47
CA GLU A 112 -15.62 -6.86 -8.31
C GLU A 112 -14.38 -5.99 -8.56
N SER A 113 -13.22 -6.44 -8.10
CA SER A 113 -11.97 -5.71 -8.29
C SER A 113 -11.47 -5.86 -9.73
N ILE A 114 -11.22 -4.75 -10.43
CA ILE A 114 -10.57 -4.76 -11.76
C ILE A 114 -9.17 -5.41 -11.67
N LEU A 115 -8.55 -5.38 -10.48
CA LEU A 115 -7.20 -5.90 -10.25
C LEU A 115 -7.11 -7.43 -10.17
N ASP A 116 -8.26 -8.11 -10.10
CA ASP A 116 -8.34 -9.57 -10.07
C ASP A 116 -8.53 -10.16 -11.49
N GLY A 117 -8.84 -9.31 -12.48
CA GLY A 117 -9.04 -9.69 -13.87
C GLY A 117 -7.76 -9.60 -14.73
N PRO A 118 -7.82 -10.06 -15.99
CA PRO A 118 -6.70 -10.00 -16.94
C PRO A 118 -6.28 -8.56 -17.29
N ASP A 119 -7.21 -7.61 -17.18
CA ASP A 119 -6.98 -6.20 -17.54
C ASP A 119 -6.28 -5.39 -16.43
N ALA A 120 -5.95 -6.03 -15.30
CA ALA A 120 -5.32 -5.39 -14.15
C ALA A 120 -4.03 -4.65 -14.52
N VAL A 121 -3.19 -5.25 -15.37
CA VAL A 121 -1.89 -4.67 -15.77
C VAL A 121 -2.08 -3.39 -16.55
N SER A 122 -2.90 -3.42 -17.61
CA SER A 122 -3.17 -2.24 -18.43
C SER A 122 -3.77 -1.10 -17.62
N TYR A 123 -4.67 -1.43 -16.68
CA TYR A 123 -5.27 -0.43 -15.81
C TYR A 123 -4.27 0.21 -14.83
N VAL A 124 -3.30 -0.56 -14.34
CA VAL A 124 -2.19 -0.06 -13.51
C VAL A 124 -1.24 0.80 -14.36
N GLU A 125 -0.87 0.35 -15.56
CA GLU A 125 -0.01 1.09 -16.48
C GLU A 125 -0.58 2.49 -16.79
N GLU A 126 -1.87 2.57 -17.13
CA GLU A 126 -2.53 3.85 -17.38
C GLU A 126 -2.47 4.80 -16.18
N TYR A 127 -2.64 4.27 -14.97
CA TYR A 127 -2.51 5.07 -13.76
C TYR A 127 -1.06 5.54 -13.55
N PHE A 128 -0.07 4.69 -13.79
CA PHE A 128 1.34 5.07 -13.67
C PHE A 128 1.75 6.14 -14.70
N TYR A 129 1.24 6.09 -15.93
CA TYR A 129 1.50 7.14 -16.92
C TYR A 129 0.97 8.51 -16.49
N ARG A 130 -0.13 8.54 -15.74
CA ARG A 130 -0.64 9.79 -15.13
C ARG A 130 0.18 10.22 -13.92
N LEU A 131 0.69 9.25 -13.17
CA LEU A 131 1.46 9.50 -11.95
C LEU A 131 2.89 9.97 -12.24
N PHE A 132 3.47 9.51 -13.36
CA PHE A 132 4.84 9.80 -13.79
C PHE A 132 4.85 10.26 -15.27
N PRO A 133 4.28 11.44 -15.57
CA PRO A 133 4.18 11.93 -16.93
C PRO A 133 5.55 12.12 -17.57
N GLY A 134 5.73 11.57 -18.77
CA GLY A 134 6.98 11.66 -19.53
C GLY A 134 8.09 10.72 -19.06
N MET A 135 7.84 9.87 -18.07
CA MET A 135 8.79 8.86 -17.59
C MET A 135 8.45 7.50 -18.21
N ALA A 136 9.47 6.71 -18.53
CA ALA A 136 9.24 5.34 -19.00
C ALA A 136 8.77 4.46 -17.84
N VAL A 137 7.70 3.70 -18.06
CA VAL A 137 7.09 2.81 -17.06
C VAL A 137 7.03 1.40 -17.62
N THR A 138 7.46 0.43 -16.83
CA THR A 138 7.32 -1.01 -17.11
C THR A 138 6.61 -1.68 -15.95
N VAL A 139 5.54 -2.43 -16.25
CA VAL A 139 4.73 -3.14 -15.24
C VAL A 139 4.81 -4.65 -15.51
N ALA A 140 4.95 -5.45 -14.46
CA ALA A 140 5.02 -6.91 -14.55
C ALA A 140 4.14 -7.57 -13.47
N ASP A 141 3.28 -8.49 -13.92
CA ASP A 141 2.37 -9.26 -13.07
C ASP A 141 2.73 -10.75 -13.02
N GLY A 142 3.47 -11.13 -11.98
CA GLY A 142 3.78 -12.51 -11.63
C GLY A 142 2.66 -13.24 -10.86
N ARG A 143 1.47 -12.65 -10.71
CA ARG A 143 0.31 -13.38 -10.15
C ARG A 143 -0.28 -14.35 -11.17
N VAL A 144 -0.08 -14.09 -12.46
CA VAL A 144 -0.50 -14.97 -13.56
C VAL A 144 0.55 -16.08 -13.70
N VAL A 145 0.43 -17.14 -12.90
CA VAL A 145 1.18 -18.37 -13.16
C VAL A 145 0.55 -19.03 -14.37
N ALA A 146 1.34 -19.19 -15.45
CA ALA A 146 0.94 -19.95 -16.63
C ALA A 146 0.35 -21.29 -16.19
N THR A 147 -0.92 -21.52 -16.52
CA THR A 147 -1.50 -22.86 -16.47
C THR A 147 -0.67 -23.69 -17.44
N PRO A 148 0.00 -24.77 -17.02
CA PRO A 148 0.61 -25.67 -17.98
C PRO A 148 -0.55 -26.26 -18.78
N ASP A 149 -0.58 -26.01 -20.09
CA ASP A 149 -1.43 -26.72 -21.03
C ASP A 149 -1.22 -28.22 -20.79
N GLU A 150 -2.24 -28.89 -20.28
CA GLU A 150 -2.26 -30.35 -20.20
C GLU A 150 -2.59 -30.90 -21.60
N PRO A 151 -1.77 -31.82 -22.15
CA PRO A 151 -1.99 -32.45 -23.45
C PRO A 151 -3.16 -33.45 -23.45
#